data_AF-A0A4V5NFU7-F1
#
_entry.id   AF-A0A4V5NFU7-F1
#
_cell.length_a   1.000
_cell.length_b   1.000
_cell.length_c   1.000
_cell.angle_alpha   90.00
_cell.angle_beta   90.00
_cell.angle_gamma   90.00
#
_symmetry.space_group_name_H-M   'P 1'
#
loop_
_entity.id
_entity.type
_entity.pdbx_description
1 polymer ?
#
loop_
_entity_poly.entity_id
_entity_poly.type
_entity_poly.pdbx_seq_one_letter_code
_entity_poly.pdbx_strand_id
1 'polypeptide(L)'
;MSQSGMFYHEEVGAPIRVAQALGLTASAVLCGHIASASYLVLPSIMQSPAPLLAKQWKTMWVNDRNVGPAITAFSALVFGYLAYREPTETSTFKLYTAAAVLMPSVIPYTLLLVKPINDKLLKKAETLATVSITDDAASETGVSKDETVHGLVDRWGTLNLGRALLAAAGCLCATWAAIDKLEVVRFHASDIAFKSGANRMG
;
A
#
# COMPACT_ATOMS: atom_id res chain seq x y z
N MET A 1 -28.94 -45.37 -2.27
CA MET A 1 -29.97 -44.47 -1.71
C MET A 1 -29.29 -43.19 -1.28
N SER A 2 -29.73 -42.08 -1.88
CA SER A 2 -29.54 -40.66 -1.56
C SER A 2 -28.22 -40.20 -0.92
N GLN A 3 -27.36 -39.57 -1.73
CA GLN A 3 -26.44 -38.54 -1.25
C GLN A 3 -27.26 -37.34 -0.78
N SER A 4 -27.23 -37.04 0.52
CA SER A 4 -27.70 -35.75 1.03
C SER A 4 -26.52 -34.78 1.03
N GLY A 5 -26.37 -34.04 -0.07
CA GLY A 5 -25.54 -32.85 -0.12
C GLY A 5 -26.10 -31.81 0.84
N MET A 6 -25.46 -31.66 1.99
CA MET A 6 -25.82 -30.67 3.00
C MET A 6 -25.20 -29.34 2.58
N PHE A 7 -26.02 -28.49 1.96
CA PHE A 7 -25.68 -27.13 1.56
C PHE A 7 -25.36 -26.29 2.80
N TYR A 8 -24.07 -26.02 3.04
CA TYR A 8 -23.66 -24.96 3.94
C TYR A 8 -23.74 -23.63 3.19
N HIS A 9 -24.79 -22.85 3.46
CA HIS A 9 -24.72 -21.40 3.29
C HIS A 9 -23.77 -20.85 4.34
N GLU A 10 -22.46 -21.01 4.15
CA GLU A 10 -21.49 -20.34 5.03
C GLU A 10 -21.39 -18.89 4.57
N GLU A 11 -22.34 -18.07 5.02
CA GLU A 11 -22.16 -16.63 4.97
C GLU A 11 -20.79 -16.31 5.58
N VAL A 12 -19.94 -15.62 4.82
CA VAL A 12 -18.62 -15.17 5.30
C VAL A 12 -18.82 -14.52 6.67
N GLY A 13 -18.34 -15.19 7.73
CA GLY A 13 -18.65 -14.80 9.10
C GLY A 13 -18.24 -13.36 9.37
N ALA A 14 -19.01 -12.64 10.20
CA ALA A 14 -18.75 -11.23 10.51
C ALA A 14 -17.27 -10.92 10.86
N PRO A 15 -16.53 -11.76 11.61
CA PRO A 15 -15.11 -11.51 11.87
C PRO A 15 -14.23 -11.47 10.61
N ILE A 16 -14.53 -12.29 9.60
CA ILE A 16 -13.79 -12.32 8.33
C ILE A 16 -14.06 -11.04 7.54
N ARG A 17 -15.32 -10.61 7.47
CA ARG A 17 -15.68 -9.35 6.80
C ARG A 17 -15.02 -8.15 7.46
N VAL A 18 -14.95 -8.14 8.79
CA VAL A 18 -14.24 -7.11 9.55
C VAL A 18 -12.74 -7.14 9.25
N ALA A 19 -12.12 -8.33 9.23
CA ALA A 19 -10.70 -8.46 8.87
C ALA A 19 -10.42 -7.96 7.45
N GLN A 20 -11.26 -8.36 6.48
CA GLN A 20 -11.17 -7.87 5.10
C GLN A 20 -11.28 -6.35 5.03
N ALA A 21 -12.30 -5.77 5.67
CA ALA A 21 -12.50 -4.33 5.68
C ALA A 21 -11.28 -3.60 6.27
N LEU A 22 -10.78 -4.04 7.43
CA LEU A 22 -9.62 -3.43 8.07
C LEU A 22 -8.35 -3.55 7.23
N GLY A 23 -8.06 -4.74 6.68
CA GLY A 23 -6.88 -4.96 5.85
C GLY A 23 -6.91 -4.14 4.56
N LEU A 24 -8.05 -4.14 3.86
CA LEU A 24 -8.24 -3.38 2.62
C LEU A 24 -8.18 -1.89 2.86
N THR A 25 -8.89 -1.36 3.87
CA THR A 25 -8.84 0.06 4.20
C THR A 25 -7.42 0.49 4.60
N ALA A 26 -6.74 -0.27 5.47
CA ALA A 26 -5.38 0.05 5.88
C ALA A 26 -4.39 0.06 4.71
N SER A 27 -4.44 -0.95 3.84
CA SER A 27 -3.55 -1.05 2.67
C SER A 27 -3.84 0.02 1.61
N ALA A 28 -5.11 0.35 1.37
CA ALA A 28 -5.52 1.40 0.43
C ALA A 28 -5.10 2.80 0.93
N VAL A 29 -5.33 3.09 2.21
CA VAL A 29 -4.89 4.35 2.85
C VAL A 29 -3.37 4.48 2.75
N LEU A 30 -2.62 3.41 3.06
CA LEU A 30 -1.16 3.41 2.93
C LEU A 30 -0.71 3.67 1.49
N CYS A 31 -1.31 2.97 0.51
CA CYS A 31 -0.99 3.16 -0.90
C CYS A 31 -1.19 4.62 -1.33
N GLY A 32 -2.36 5.19 -1.03
CA GLY A 32 -2.67 6.58 -1.35
C GLY A 32 -1.73 7.56 -0.64
N HIS A 33 -1.43 7.31 0.63
CA HIS A 33 -0.50 8.11 1.42
C HIS A 33 0.91 8.12 0.84
N ILE A 34 1.50 6.95 0.59
CA ILE A 34 2.84 6.83 -0.01
C ILE A 34 2.86 7.52 -1.37
N ALA A 35 1.87 7.25 -2.23
CA ALA A 35 1.81 7.84 -3.55
C ALA A 35 1.72 9.38 -3.48
N SER A 36 0.88 9.91 -2.58
CA SER A 36 0.64 11.36 -2.44
C SER A 36 1.90 12.16 -2.12
N ALA A 37 2.86 11.55 -1.41
CA ALA A 37 4.15 12.18 -1.19
C ALA A 37 4.83 12.52 -2.54
N SER A 38 4.87 11.58 -3.49
CA SER A 38 5.53 11.79 -4.79
C SER A 38 4.78 12.72 -5.75
N TYR A 39 3.44 12.69 -5.80
CA TYR A 39 2.70 13.45 -6.82
C TYR A 39 2.01 14.73 -6.30
N LEU A 40 1.89 14.93 -4.98
CA LEU A 40 1.38 16.18 -4.40
C LEU A 40 2.45 16.91 -3.59
N VAL A 41 3.06 16.24 -2.61
CA VAL A 41 3.92 16.91 -1.63
C VAL A 41 5.23 17.36 -2.27
N LEU A 42 5.93 16.45 -2.95
CA LEU A 42 7.24 16.76 -3.54
C LEU A 42 7.18 17.89 -4.58
N PRO A 43 6.28 17.89 -5.58
CA PRO A 43 6.19 18.99 -6.54
C PRO A 43 5.90 20.35 -5.86
N SER A 44 5.19 20.35 -4.73
CA SER A 44 4.89 21.55 -3.97
C SER A 44 6.12 22.08 -3.21
N ILE A 45 6.87 21.20 -2.54
CA ILE A 45 8.04 21.63 -1.75
C ILE A 45 9.26 21.94 -2.62
N MET A 46 9.37 21.32 -3.81
CA MET A 46 10.46 21.51 -4.78
C MET A 46 10.55 22.94 -5.35
N GLN A 47 9.57 23.79 -5.08
CA GLN A 47 9.61 25.22 -5.41
C GLN A 47 10.40 26.05 -4.37
N SER A 48 10.77 25.43 -3.25
CA SER A 48 11.46 26.09 -2.15
C SER A 48 12.98 26.12 -2.35
N PRO A 49 13.67 27.16 -1.85
CA PRO A 49 15.12 27.18 -1.69
C PRO A 49 15.68 25.92 -1.03
N ALA A 50 16.90 25.51 -1.37
CA ALA A 50 17.52 24.27 -0.90
C ALA A 50 17.49 24.08 0.63
N PRO A 51 17.79 25.10 1.47
CA PRO A 51 17.69 24.96 2.93
C PRO A 51 16.24 24.67 3.39
N LEU A 52 15.26 25.34 2.79
CA LEU A 52 13.84 25.16 3.14
C LEU A 52 13.31 23.82 2.63
N LEU A 53 13.67 23.42 1.40
CA LEU A 53 13.32 22.13 0.81
C LEU A 53 13.83 20.98 1.68
N ALA A 54 15.11 21.03 2.10
CA ALA A 54 15.70 20.00 2.96
C ALA A 54 14.96 19.88 4.31
N LYS A 55 14.57 21.02 4.90
CA LYS A 55 13.79 21.07 6.15
C LYS A 55 12.38 20.51 5.99
N GLN A 56 11.68 20.87 4.91
CA GLN A 56 10.32 20.39 4.62
C GLN A 56 10.32 18.89 4.36
N TRP A 57 11.24 18.40 3.53
CA TRP A 57 11.43 16.98 3.28
C TRP A 57 11.77 16.22 4.57
N LYS A 58 12.70 16.72 5.41
CA LYS A 58 13.07 16.08 6.68
C LYS A 58 11.87 15.96 7.62
N THR A 59 11.08 17.03 7.73
CA THR A 59 9.86 17.04 8.56
C THR A 59 8.87 15.99 8.09
N MET A 60 8.58 15.95 6.78
CA MET A 60 7.72 14.94 6.17
C MET A 60 8.23 13.52 6.47
N TRP A 61 9.51 13.25 6.24
CA TRP A 61 10.11 11.93 6.44
C TRP A 61 10.09 11.46 7.90
N VAL A 62 10.48 12.33 8.84
CA VAL A 62 10.56 11.97 10.27
C VAL A 62 9.17 11.68 10.84
N ASN A 63 8.15 12.40 10.39
CA ASN A 63 6.76 12.19 10.82
C ASN A 63 6.20 10.85 10.28
N ASP A 64 6.63 10.43 9.10
CA ASP A 64 6.06 9.26 8.41
C ASP A 64 6.84 7.94 8.63
N ARG A 65 8.14 8.01 8.91
CA ARG A 65 9.05 6.83 8.85
C ARG A 65 8.64 5.62 9.70
N ASN A 66 7.81 5.81 10.73
CA ASN A 66 7.30 4.75 11.60
C ASN A 66 5.87 4.32 11.25
N VAL A 67 5.08 5.20 10.61
CA VAL A 67 3.68 4.94 10.26
C VAL A 67 3.61 3.89 9.14
N GLY A 68 4.40 4.07 8.09
CA GLY A 68 4.46 3.14 6.96
C GLY A 68 4.73 1.68 7.37
N PRO A 69 5.84 1.39 8.07
CA PRO A 69 6.15 0.04 8.55
C PRO A 69 5.04 -0.58 9.41
N ALA A 70 4.45 0.19 10.32
CA ALA A 70 3.37 -0.31 11.18
C ALA A 70 2.14 -0.73 10.37
N ILE A 71 1.71 0.08 9.39
CA ILE A 71 0.55 -0.26 8.55
C ILE A 71 0.86 -1.45 7.64
N THR A 72 2.05 -1.51 7.03
CA THR A 72 2.43 -2.68 6.20
C THR A 72 2.44 -3.98 6.99
N ALA A 73 2.95 -3.97 8.22
CA ALA A 73 2.96 -5.14 9.10
C ALA A 73 1.53 -5.55 9.50
N PHE A 74 0.69 -4.58 9.86
CA PHE A 74 -0.73 -4.84 10.15
C PHE A 74 -1.44 -5.48 8.96
N SER A 75 -1.33 -4.90 7.76
CA SER A 75 -1.92 -5.48 6.54
C SER A 75 -1.37 -6.86 6.24
N ALA A 76 -0.07 -7.09 6.42
CA ALA A 76 0.54 -8.40 6.24
C ALA A 76 -0.06 -9.47 7.15
N LEU A 77 -0.27 -9.14 8.43
CA LEU A 77 -0.89 -10.04 9.41
C LEU A 77 -2.33 -10.36 9.03
N VAL A 78 -3.11 -9.35 8.64
CA VAL A 78 -4.50 -9.54 8.22
C VAL A 78 -4.59 -10.40 6.96
N PHE A 79 -3.80 -10.10 5.93
CA PHE A 79 -3.82 -10.89 4.69
C PHE A 79 -3.24 -12.28 4.87
N GLY A 80 -2.24 -12.46 5.73
CA GLY A 80 -1.73 -13.77 6.11
C GLY A 80 -2.78 -14.61 6.83
N TYR A 81 -3.55 -14.00 7.75
CA TYR A 81 -4.68 -14.65 8.39
C TYR A 81 -5.76 -15.07 7.38
N LEU A 82 -6.11 -14.19 6.44
CA LEU A 82 -7.08 -14.51 5.39
C LEU A 82 -6.57 -15.62 4.47
N ALA A 83 -5.30 -15.61 4.08
CA ALA A 83 -4.68 -16.68 3.29
C ALA A 83 -4.72 -18.02 4.03
N TYR A 84 -4.37 -18.06 5.31
CA TYR A 84 -4.34 -19.29 6.12
C TYR A 84 -5.69 -20.03 6.16
N ARG A 85 -6.80 -19.31 5.97
CA ARG A 85 -8.15 -19.88 5.97
C ARG A 85 -8.58 -20.47 4.63
N GLU A 86 -7.83 -20.21 3.57
CA GLU A 86 -8.18 -20.65 2.22
C GLU A 86 -7.41 -21.91 1.84
N PRO A 87 -8.01 -22.85 1.08
CA PRO A 87 -7.27 -23.98 0.53
C PRO A 87 -6.16 -23.50 -0.41
N THR A 88 -4.98 -24.11 -0.31
CA THR A 88 -3.75 -23.70 -1.02
C THR A 88 -3.88 -23.66 -2.55
N GLU A 89 -4.77 -24.48 -3.09
CA GLU A 89 -4.98 -24.59 -4.54
C GLU A 89 -5.77 -23.40 -5.13
N THR A 90 -6.48 -22.65 -4.28
CA THR A 90 -7.39 -21.58 -4.72
C THR A 90 -6.64 -20.32 -5.18
N SER A 91 -7.26 -19.58 -6.11
CA SER A 91 -6.85 -18.22 -6.49
C SER A 91 -6.81 -17.30 -5.26
N THR A 92 -7.81 -17.39 -4.39
CA THR A 92 -7.95 -16.58 -3.18
C THR A 92 -6.75 -16.75 -2.23
N PHE A 93 -6.31 -17.99 -1.98
CA PHE A 93 -5.09 -18.26 -1.21
C PHE A 93 -3.89 -17.55 -1.82
N LYS A 94 -3.63 -17.79 -3.12
CA LYS A 94 -2.47 -17.24 -3.82
C LYS A 94 -2.45 -15.71 -3.79
N LEU A 95 -3.60 -15.07 -3.95
CA LEU A 95 -3.74 -13.62 -3.95
C LEU A 95 -3.55 -13.01 -2.55
N TYR A 96 -4.15 -13.58 -1.50
CA TYR A 96 -3.89 -13.10 -0.13
C TYR A 96 -2.45 -13.37 0.31
N THR A 97 -1.85 -14.49 -0.07
CA THR A 97 -0.42 -14.75 0.17
C THR A 97 0.45 -13.73 -0.56
N ALA A 98 0.16 -13.43 -1.83
CA ALA A 98 0.88 -12.39 -2.56
C ALA A 98 0.77 -11.04 -1.86
N ALA A 99 -0.44 -10.65 -1.41
CA ALA A 99 -0.64 -9.42 -0.64
C ALA A 99 0.15 -9.42 0.68
N ALA A 100 0.13 -10.53 1.43
CA ALA A 100 0.84 -10.70 2.70
C ALA A 100 2.37 -10.61 2.54
N VAL A 101 2.91 -10.89 1.36
CA VAL A 101 4.34 -10.76 1.03
C VAL A 101 4.67 -9.37 0.46
N LEU A 102 3.84 -8.86 -0.46
CA LEU A 102 4.09 -7.58 -1.13
C LEU A 102 4.00 -6.40 -0.16
N MET A 103 3.03 -6.38 0.76
CA MET A 103 2.90 -5.30 1.74
C MET A 103 4.16 -5.07 2.57
N PRO A 104 4.72 -6.08 3.29
CA PRO A 104 5.93 -5.89 4.08
C PRO A 104 7.20 -5.76 3.22
N SER A 105 7.18 -6.14 1.93
CA SER A 105 8.33 -5.96 1.02
C SER A 105 8.73 -4.49 0.80
N VAL A 106 7.83 -3.55 1.11
CA VAL A 106 8.13 -2.11 1.16
C VAL A 106 9.27 -1.81 2.13
N ILE A 107 9.41 -2.58 3.23
CA ILE A 107 10.46 -2.41 4.23
C ILE A 107 11.86 -2.71 3.64
N PRO A 108 12.16 -3.92 3.14
CA PRO A 108 13.47 -4.19 2.54
C PRO A 108 13.75 -3.30 1.32
N TYR A 109 12.73 -2.96 0.51
CA TYR A 109 12.89 -1.98 -0.57
C TYR A 109 13.38 -0.62 -0.02
N THR A 110 12.76 -0.13 1.06
CA THR A 110 13.13 1.13 1.70
C THR A 110 14.56 1.09 2.22
N LEU A 111 14.94 0.00 2.91
CA LEU A 111 16.28 -0.15 3.48
C LEU A 111 17.37 -0.22 2.41
N LEU A 112 17.11 -0.90 1.30
CA LEU A 112 18.10 -1.11 0.24
C LEU A 112 18.25 0.10 -0.69
N LEU A 113 17.13 0.72 -1.08
CA LEU A 113 17.14 1.73 -2.16
C LEU A 113 16.91 3.16 -1.64
N VAL A 114 16.03 3.34 -0.66
CA VAL A 114 15.62 4.67 -0.20
C VAL A 114 16.52 5.18 0.93
N LYS A 115 16.96 4.30 1.83
CA LYS A 115 17.78 4.66 2.99
C LYS A 115 19.06 5.42 2.62
N PRO A 116 19.85 5.03 1.58
CA PRO A 116 21.03 5.81 1.20
C PRO A 116 20.70 7.27 0.82
N ILE A 117 19.56 7.49 0.18
CA ILE A 117 19.08 8.83 -0.17
C ILE A 117 18.59 9.58 1.08
N ASN A 118 17.87 8.89 1.97
CA ASN A 118 17.45 9.48 3.24
C ASN A 118 18.64 9.97 4.07
N ASP A 119 19.70 9.17 4.19
CA ASP A 119 20.88 9.51 4.98
C ASP A 119 21.57 10.76 4.40
N LYS A 120 21.67 10.87 3.07
CA LYS A 120 22.21 12.06 2.39
C LYS A 120 21.35 13.30 2.63
N LEU A 121 20.04 13.19 2.47
CA LEU A 121 19.11 14.30 2.65
C LEU A 121 19.02 14.76 4.12
N LEU A 122 19.08 13.83 5.08
CA LEU A 122 19.15 14.15 6.50
C LEU A 122 20.44 14.92 6.84
N LYS A 123 21.58 14.46 6.34
CA LYS A 123 22.87 15.16 6.50
C LYS A 123 22.85 16.57 5.90
N LYS A 124 22.25 16.74 4.71
CA LYS A 124 22.07 18.05 4.09
C LYS A 124 21.14 18.95 4.89
N ALA A 125 20.03 18.42 5.38
CA ALA A 125 19.11 19.18 6.23
C ALA A 125 19.77 19.66 7.52
N GLU A 126 20.75 18.93 8.05
CA GLU A 126 21.56 19.37 9.20
C GLU A 126 22.59 20.42 8.82
N THR A 127 23.30 20.23 7.70
CA THR A 127 24.33 21.16 7.23
C THR A 127 23.73 22.51 6.82
N LEU A 128 22.54 22.49 6.21
CA LEU A 128 21.83 23.69 5.75
C LEU A 128 20.97 24.33 6.85
N ALA A 129 20.86 23.74 8.04
CA ALA A 129 20.03 24.27 9.13
C ALA A 129 20.49 25.65 9.64
N THR A 130 21.78 25.97 9.47
CA THR A 130 22.41 27.21 9.91
C THR A 130 22.61 28.23 8.77
N VAL A 131 22.32 27.84 7.53
CA VAL A 131 22.46 28.69 6.35
C VAL A 131 21.21 29.56 6.20
N SER A 132 21.39 30.85 5.91
CA SER A 132 20.26 31.74 5.62
C SER A 132 19.50 31.26 4.38
N ILE A 133 18.17 31.28 4.42
CA ILE A 133 17.31 30.89 3.29
C ILE A 133 17.55 31.78 2.05
N THR A 134 18.11 32.98 2.24
CA THR A 134 18.43 33.93 1.17
C THR A 134 19.70 33.59 0.38
N ASP A 135 20.56 32.69 0.88
CA ASP A 135 21.87 32.38 0.28
C ASP A 135 21.82 31.13 -0.61
N ASP A 136 20.66 30.93 -1.25
CA ASP A 136 20.27 29.72 -1.98
C ASP A 136 21.31 29.30 -3.04
N ALA A 137 21.81 30.27 -3.80
CA ALA A 137 22.76 30.06 -4.88
C ALA A 137 24.20 29.78 -4.40
N ALA A 138 24.58 30.11 -3.16
CA ALA A 138 25.93 29.89 -2.65
C ALA A 138 26.09 28.53 -1.94
N SER A 139 24.99 28.00 -1.40
CA SER A 139 25.03 26.82 -0.52
C SER A 139 25.31 25.49 -1.25
N GLU A 140 25.02 25.40 -2.55
CA GLU A 140 25.26 24.20 -3.36
C GLU A 140 26.15 24.45 -4.60
N THR A 141 26.86 25.58 -4.66
CA THR A 141 27.79 25.87 -5.76
C THR A 141 28.90 24.81 -5.85
N GLY A 142 29.04 24.18 -7.02
CA GLY A 142 30.05 23.14 -7.25
C GLY A 142 29.65 21.73 -6.80
N VAL A 143 28.45 21.56 -6.24
CA VAL A 143 27.86 20.24 -6.00
C VAL A 143 27.30 19.70 -7.31
N SER A 144 27.51 18.41 -7.59
CA SER A 144 26.92 17.78 -8.77
C SER A 144 25.39 17.84 -8.70
N LYS A 145 24.73 18.04 -9.85
CA LYS A 145 23.27 18.27 -9.90
C LYS A 145 22.47 17.17 -9.19
N ASP A 146 22.92 15.93 -9.30
CA ASP A 146 22.32 14.74 -8.68
C ASP A 146 22.54 14.65 -7.16
N GLU A 147 23.56 15.34 -6.64
CA GLU A 147 23.86 15.45 -5.21
C GLU A 147 23.39 16.78 -4.62
N THR A 148 22.65 17.62 -5.35
CA THR A 148 21.93 18.78 -4.79
C THR A 148 20.75 18.32 -3.94
N VAL A 149 20.23 19.18 -3.05
CA VAL A 149 18.98 18.86 -2.31
C VAL A 149 17.85 18.55 -3.31
N HIS A 150 17.70 19.37 -4.35
CA HIS A 150 16.68 19.19 -5.38
C HIS A 150 16.84 17.85 -6.12
N GLY A 151 18.06 17.52 -6.56
CA GLY A 151 18.34 16.25 -7.25
C GLY A 151 18.08 15.03 -6.36
N LEU A 152 18.45 15.10 -5.08
CA LEU A 152 18.21 14.02 -4.13
C LEU A 152 16.73 13.87 -3.79
N VAL A 153 15.97 14.96 -3.63
CA VAL A 153 14.53 14.91 -3.39
C VAL A 153 13.78 14.35 -4.60
N ASP A 154 14.16 14.74 -5.82
CA ASP A 154 13.60 14.21 -7.06
C ASP A 154 13.82 12.69 -7.18
N ARG A 155 15.07 12.24 -6.91
CA ARG A 155 15.41 10.82 -6.87
C ARG A 155 14.66 10.08 -5.77
N TRP A 156 14.53 10.67 -4.59
CA TRP A 156 13.73 10.12 -3.50
C TRP A 156 12.27 9.93 -3.93
N GLY A 157 11.69 10.91 -4.63
CA GLY A 157 10.33 10.87 -5.16
C GLY A 157 10.11 9.72 -6.14
N THR A 158 11.07 9.51 -7.03
CA THR A 158 11.06 8.39 -7.98
C THR A 158 11.10 7.04 -7.25
N LEU A 159 11.99 6.89 -6.26
CA LEU A 159 12.07 5.66 -5.47
C LEU A 159 10.83 5.44 -4.58
N ASN A 160 10.23 6.52 -4.09
CA ASN A 160 8.97 6.48 -3.34
C ASN A 160 7.80 6.03 -4.20
N LEU A 161 7.77 6.36 -5.49
CA LEU A 161 6.78 5.80 -6.42
C LEU A 161 6.91 4.27 -6.51
N GLY A 162 8.13 3.73 -6.49
CA GLY A 162 8.33 2.27 -6.40
C GLY A 162 7.74 1.65 -5.12
N ARG A 163 7.83 2.34 -3.97
CA ARG A 163 7.15 1.91 -2.73
C ARG A 163 5.63 1.93 -2.88
N ALA A 164 5.08 2.97 -3.52
CA ALA A 164 3.66 3.07 -3.81
C ALA A 164 3.19 1.92 -4.71
N LEU A 165 3.96 1.57 -5.74
CA LEU A 165 3.62 0.46 -6.64
C LEU A 165 3.61 -0.90 -5.93
N LEU A 166 4.57 -1.16 -5.04
CA LEU A 166 4.58 -2.39 -4.23
C LEU A 166 3.35 -2.46 -3.31
N ALA A 167 3.03 -1.37 -2.61
CA ALA A 167 1.83 -1.29 -1.77
C ALA A 167 0.53 -1.43 -2.58
N ALA A 168 0.47 -0.79 -3.76
CA ALA A 168 -0.66 -0.88 -4.68
C ALA A 168 -0.85 -2.31 -5.17
N ALA A 169 0.21 -2.99 -5.59
CA ALA A 169 0.14 -4.38 -6.02
C ALA A 169 -0.39 -5.29 -4.91
N GLY A 170 0.12 -5.15 -3.68
CA GLY A 170 -0.39 -5.90 -2.53
C GLY A 170 -1.86 -5.61 -2.23
N CYS A 171 -2.26 -4.33 -2.23
CA CYS A 171 -3.65 -3.92 -2.05
C CYS A 171 -4.57 -4.48 -3.14
N LEU A 172 -4.16 -4.42 -4.41
CA LEU A 172 -4.94 -4.93 -5.54
C LEU A 172 -5.10 -6.46 -5.47
N CYS A 173 -4.06 -7.20 -5.11
CA CYS A 173 -4.16 -8.64 -4.89
C CYS A 173 -5.19 -8.97 -3.79
N ALA A 174 -5.13 -8.29 -2.65
CA ALA A 174 -6.09 -8.50 -1.57
C ALA A 174 -7.53 -8.11 -1.97
N THR A 175 -7.70 -7.00 -2.68
CA THR A 175 -9.00 -6.57 -3.21
C THR A 175 -9.56 -7.61 -4.17
N TRP A 176 -8.75 -8.11 -5.09
CA TRP A 176 -9.18 -9.14 -6.04
C TRP A 176 -9.57 -10.44 -5.33
N ALA A 177 -8.80 -10.87 -4.32
CA ALA A 177 -9.14 -12.02 -3.49
C ALA A 177 -10.48 -11.85 -2.77
N ALA A 178 -10.79 -10.64 -2.29
CA ALA A 178 -12.05 -10.36 -1.62
C ALA A 178 -13.24 -10.35 -2.59
N ILE A 179 -13.05 -9.86 -3.82
CA ILE A 179 -14.10 -9.81 -4.85
C ILE A 179 -14.38 -11.19 -5.44
N ASP A 180 -13.36 -12.02 -5.70
CA ASP A 180 -13.50 -13.37 -6.26
C ASP A 180 -14.47 -14.24 -5.41
N LYS A 181 -14.42 -14.09 -4.08
CA LYS A 181 -15.37 -14.72 -3.16
C LYS A 181 -16.81 -14.23 -3.32
N LEU A 182 -17.03 -12.97 -3.69
CA LEU A 182 -18.37 -12.41 -3.88
C LEU A 182 -19.03 -12.95 -5.16
N GLU A 183 -18.26 -13.16 -6.23
CA GLU A 183 -18.78 -13.74 -7.48
C GLU A 183 -19.22 -15.19 -7.29
N VAL A 184 -18.43 -16.00 -6.58
CA VAL A 184 -18.77 -17.41 -6.31
C VAL A 184 -20.06 -17.54 -5.46
N VAL A 185 -20.31 -16.61 -4.54
CA VAL A 185 -21.51 -16.65 -3.69
C VAL A 185 -22.77 -16.14 -4.42
N ARG A 186 -22.65 -15.23 -5.41
CA ARG A 186 -23.81 -14.65 -6.11
C ARG A 186 -24.26 -15.40 -7.37
N PHE A 187 -23.41 -16.20 -8.00
CA PHE A 187 -23.75 -16.92 -9.24
C PHE A 187 -24.21 -18.37 -9.00
N HIS A 188 -25.12 -18.61 -8.05
CA HIS A 188 -25.79 -19.91 -7.95
C HIS A 188 -27.00 -19.93 -8.91
N ALA A 189 -26.92 -20.74 -9.97
CA ALA A 189 -27.98 -20.92 -10.98
C ALA A 189 -29.34 -21.38 -10.40
N SER A 190 -29.39 -21.81 -9.13
CA SER A 190 -30.63 -22.13 -8.41
C SER A 190 -31.53 -20.92 -8.17
N ASP A 191 -30.99 -19.70 -8.13
CA ASP A 191 -31.77 -18.48 -7.92
C ASP A 191 -32.41 -17.95 -9.22
N ILE A 192 -31.99 -18.48 -10.37
CA ILE A 192 -32.57 -18.20 -11.71
C ILE A 192 -33.51 -19.35 -12.13
N ALA A 193 -33.91 -20.24 -11.21
CA ALA A 193 -35.02 -21.13 -11.47
C ALA A 193 -36.31 -20.31 -11.46
N PHE A 194 -36.78 -19.90 -12.65
CA PHE A 194 -38.16 -19.45 -12.85
C PHE A 194 -39.04 -20.53 -12.24
N LYS A 195 -39.63 -20.28 -11.06
CA LYS A 195 -40.67 -21.13 -10.49
C LYS A 195 -41.87 -21.03 -11.44
N SER A 196 -41.84 -21.82 -12.51
CA SER A 196 -42.98 -22.07 -13.37
C SER A 196 -44.09 -22.58 -12.45
N GLY A 197 -45.14 -21.77 -12.29
CA GLY A 197 -46.26 -22.00 -11.39
C GLY A 197 -47.19 -23.12 -11.84
N ALA A 198 -46.65 -24.22 -12.35
CA ALA A 198 -47.40 -25.36 -12.88
C ALA A 198 -48.02 -26.25 -11.78
N ASN A 199 -47.61 -26.12 -10.52
CA ASN A 199 -48.11 -26.98 -9.43
C ASN A 199 -49.11 -26.22 -8.53
N ARG A 200 -50.18 -25.68 -9.13
CA ARG A 200 -51.30 -25.06 -8.40
C ARG A 200 -52.67 -25.65 -8.71
N MET A 201 -52.76 -26.82 -9.35
CA MET A 201 -54.00 -27.60 -9.36
C MET A 201 -53.71 -29.09 -9.22
N GLY A 202 -54.17 -29.65 -8.10
CA GLY A 202 -54.06 -31.05 -7.69
C GLY A 202 -54.49 -31.18 -6.25
#